data_AF-A0A3D4UQM7-F1
#
_entry.id   AF-A0A3D4UQM7-F1
#
_cell.length_a   1.000
_cell.length_b   1.000
_cell.length_c   1.000
_cell.angle_alpha   90.00
_cell.angle_beta   90.00
_cell.angle_gamma   90.00
#
_symmetry.space_group_name_H-M   'P 1'
#
loop_
_entity.id
_entity.type
_entity.pdbx_description
1 polymer ?
#
loop_
_entity_poly.entity_id
_entity_poly.type
_entity_poly.pdbx_seq_one_letter_code
_entity_poly.pdbx_strand_id
1 'polypeptide(L)'
;QASKQVQQALGRITGQASEFQKSLDASTARVFAFGATTAVLNGVTQSFKKLVSTTIEVEKRLIEINSIFQATDATFSRFRASIFRVAKETGQTFDTVAEGAAELARQGLSAEETAKRLKAALVMTRISGMDAEKSVKALTAAINGFTSASLTANQIVNKMVAVDTAFAVSTDDLAAAFTRAGSTAEDAGVSFDELLGLITAVEQRTARGGAVIGNAFKS
;
A
#
# COMPACT_ATOMS: atom_id res chain seq x y z
N GLN A 1 -37.73 -64.53 44.86
CA GLN A 1 -37.71 -63.09 45.24
C GLN A 1 -36.34 -62.43 45.00
N ALA A 2 -35.22 -63.15 45.18
CA ALA A 2 -33.85 -62.63 44.94
C ALA A 2 -33.53 -62.18 43.49
N SER A 3 -34.02 -62.87 42.46
CA SER A 3 -33.74 -62.52 41.05
C SER A 3 -34.33 -61.17 40.62
N LYS A 4 -35.53 -60.82 41.11
CA LYS A 4 -36.16 -59.51 40.88
C LYS A 4 -35.40 -58.38 41.56
N GLN A 5 -34.83 -58.61 42.73
CA GLN A 5 -34.00 -57.62 43.44
C GLN A 5 -32.67 -57.36 42.71
N VAL A 6 -32.03 -58.40 42.18
CA VAL A 6 -30.80 -58.26 41.38
C VAL A 6 -31.08 -57.53 40.06
N GLN A 7 -32.17 -57.85 39.36
CA GLN A 7 -32.58 -57.12 38.15
C GLN A 7 -32.91 -55.65 38.42
N GLN A 8 -33.56 -55.34 39.55
CA GLN A 8 -33.81 -53.96 39.97
C GLN A 8 -32.52 -53.22 40.35
N ALA A 9 -31.57 -53.88 41.01
CA ALA A 9 -30.28 -53.30 41.37
C ALA A 9 -29.44 -53.00 40.12
N LEU A 10 -29.36 -53.94 39.17
CA LEU A 10 -28.66 -53.75 37.89
C LEU A 10 -29.33 -52.66 37.05
N GLY A 11 -30.66 -52.63 36.99
CA GLY A 11 -31.41 -51.56 36.30
C GLY A 11 -31.15 -50.16 36.87
N ARG A 12 -30.99 -50.05 38.20
CA ARG A 12 -30.60 -48.80 38.87
C ARG A 12 -29.17 -48.38 38.53
N ILE A 13 -28.23 -49.32 38.52
CA ILE A 13 -26.83 -49.06 38.17
C ILE A 13 -26.71 -48.64 36.70
N THR A 14 -27.39 -49.32 35.78
CA THR A 14 -27.41 -48.94 34.35
C THR A 14 -28.08 -47.57 34.13
N GLY A 15 -29.11 -47.25 34.92
CA GLY A 15 -29.74 -45.93 34.91
C GLY A 15 -28.79 -44.83 35.41
N GLN A 16 -28.08 -45.06 36.51
CA GLN A 16 -27.09 -44.13 37.06
C GLN A 16 -25.91 -43.91 36.11
N ALA A 17 -25.43 -44.98 35.46
CA ALA A 17 -24.38 -44.87 34.44
C ALA A 17 -24.85 -44.08 33.20
N SER A 18 -26.10 -44.27 32.76
CA SER A 18 -26.68 -43.48 31.67
C SER A 18 -26.84 -42.01 32.04
N GLU A 19 -27.29 -41.70 33.26
CA GLU A 19 -27.40 -40.32 33.75
C GLU A 19 -26.03 -39.67 33.92
N PHE A 20 -25.02 -40.44 34.37
CA PHE A 20 -23.64 -39.99 34.42
C PHE A 20 -23.11 -39.65 33.02
N GLN A 21 -23.30 -40.51 32.02
CA GLN A 21 -22.88 -40.23 30.63
C GLN A 21 -23.57 -38.99 30.07
N LYS A 22 -24.90 -38.85 30.25
CA LYS A 22 -25.64 -37.64 29.87
C LYS A 22 -25.07 -36.39 30.55
N SER A 23 -24.70 -36.49 31.83
CA SER A 23 -24.12 -35.37 32.58
C SER A 23 -22.72 -34.98 32.09
N LEU A 24 -21.91 -35.95 31.66
CA LEU A 24 -20.60 -35.72 31.05
C LEU A 24 -20.73 -35.11 29.66
N ASP A 25 -21.65 -35.59 28.83
CA ASP A 25 -21.90 -35.04 27.49
C ASP A 25 -22.43 -33.61 27.59
N ALA A 26 -23.38 -33.36 28.50
CA ALA A 26 -23.89 -32.02 28.78
C ALA A 26 -22.81 -31.08 29.34
N SER A 27 -21.91 -31.57 30.18
CA SER A 27 -20.79 -30.77 30.71
C SER A 27 -19.76 -30.45 29.64
N THR A 28 -19.44 -31.43 28.79
CA THR A 28 -18.55 -31.27 27.63
C THR A 28 -19.13 -30.24 26.65
N ALA A 29 -20.42 -30.33 26.33
CA ALA A 29 -21.11 -29.36 25.48
C ALA A 29 -21.08 -27.93 26.07
N ARG A 30 -21.26 -27.77 27.39
CA ARG A 30 -21.15 -26.46 28.06
C ARG A 30 -19.73 -25.90 28.02
N VAL A 31 -18.71 -26.74 28.22
CA VAL A 31 -17.30 -26.31 28.12
C VAL A 31 -16.95 -25.91 26.70
N PHE A 32 -17.39 -26.65 25.67
CA PHE A 32 -17.21 -26.26 24.28
C PHE A 32 -17.95 -24.96 23.96
N ALA A 33 -19.19 -24.80 24.42
CA ALA A 33 -19.95 -23.57 24.24
C ALA A 33 -19.24 -22.39 24.91
N PHE A 34 -18.77 -22.55 26.15
CA PHE A 34 -18.01 -21.53 26.87
C PHE A 34 -16.67 -21.22 26.19
N GLY A 35 -15.95 -22.24 25.73
CA GLY A 35 -14.72 -22.11 24.94
C GLY A 35 -14.93 -21.36 23.63
N ALA A 36 -16.02 -21.67 22.91
CA ALA A 36 -16.40 -20.98 21.68
C ALA A 36 -16.77 -19.51 21.95
N THR A 37 -17.58 -19.24 22.97
CA THR A 37 -17.95 -17.87 23.36
C THR A 37 -16.72 -17.06 23.81
N THR A 38 -15.84 -17.64 24.62
CA THR A 38 -14.60 -16.97 25.06
C THR A 38 -13.65 -16.72 23.89
N ALA A 39 -13.53 -17.64 22.93
CA ALA A 39 -12.74 -17.43 21.71
C ALA A 39 -13.28 -16.27 20.86
N VAL A 40 -14.60 -16.20 20.68
CA VAL A 40 -15.25 -15.08 19.96
C VAL A 40 -15.02 -13.76 20.69
N LEU A 41 -15.27 -13.70 22.01
CA LEU A 41 -15.07 -12.48 22.80
C LEU A 41 -13.60 -12.03 22.80
N ASN A 42 -12.67 -12.96 22.89
CA ASN A 42 -11.24 -12.66 22.80
C ASN A 42 -10.86 -12.16 21.40
N GLY A 43 -11.40 -12.77 20.34
CA GLY A 43 -11.19 -12.34 18.97
C GLY A 43 -11.70 -10.92 18.71
N VAL A 44 -12.90 -10.58 19.20
CA VAL A 44 -13.44 -9.21 19.15
C VAL A 44 -12.58 -8.24 19.94
N THR A 45 -12.20 -8.61 21.17
CA THR A 45 -11.34 -7.78 22.04
C THR A 45 -9.99 -7.49 21.39
N GLN A 46 -9.35 -8.50 20.80
CA GLN A 46 -8.08 -8.34 20.09
C GLN A 46 -8.24 -7.47 18.84
N SER A 47 -9.32 -7.64 18.09
CA SER A 47 -9.61 -6.81 16.92
C SER A 47 -9.79 -5.34 17.30
N PHE A 48 -10.48 -5.06 18.41
CA PHE A 48 -10.64 -3.71 18.93
C PHE A 48 -9.29 -3.11 19.39
N LYS A 49 -8.48 -3.87 20.12
CA LYS A 49 -7.11 -3.44 20.49
C LYS A 49 -6.27 -3.11 19.26
N LYS A 50 -6.34 -3.95 18.22
CA LYS A 50 -5.63 -3.72 16.95
C LYS A 50 -6.10 -2.45 16.25
N LEU A 51 -7.41 -2.20 16.21
CA LEU A 51 -7.97 -0.96 15.66
C LEU A 51 -7.39 0.26 16.39
N VAL A 52 -7.41 0.27 17.73
CA VAL A 52 -6.84 1.36 18.53
C VAL A 52 -5.35 1.55 18.22
N SER A 53 -4.56 0.46 18.17
CA SER A 53 -3.15 0.54 17.81
C SER A 53 -2.92 1.11 16.41
N THR A 54 -3.70 0.68 15.41
CA THR A 54 -3.61 1.21 14.04
C THR A 54 -3.99 2.70 13.98
N THR A 55 -5.01 3.14 14.72
CA THR A 55 -5.36 4.56 14.80
C THR A 55 -4.23 5.40 15.39
N ILE A 56 -3.59 4.92 16.46
CA ILE A 56 -2.43 5.59 17.07
C ILE A 56 -1.25 5.68 16.09
N GLU A 57 -0.98 4.61 15.35
CA GLU A 57 0.10 4.57 14.36
C GLU A 57 -0.13 5.55 13.21
N VAL A 58 -1.36 5.57 12.67
CA VAL A 58 -1.79 6.56 11.68
C VAL A 58 -1.56 7.99 12.19
N GLU A 59 -1.99 8.29 13.42
CA GLU A 59 -1.85 9.62 14.00
C GLU A 59 -0.38 9.99 14.24
N LYS A 60 0.45 9.05 14.69
CA LYS A 60 1.90 9.24 14.83
C LYS A 60 2.54 9.61 13.50
N ARG A 61 2.23 8.89 12.42
CA ARG A 61 2.76 9.18 11.07
C ARG A 61 2.32 10.54 10.57
N LEU A 62 1.07 10.92 10.83
CA LEU A 62 0.57 12.25 10.47
C LEU A 62 1.27 13.36 11.25
N ILE A 63 1.49 13.19 12.55
CA ILE A 63 2.23 14.16 13.37
C ILE A 63 3.67 14.29 12.86
N GLU A 64 4.33 13.17 12.53
CA GLU A 64 5.67 13.17 11.93
C GLU A 64 5.70 13.98 10.63
N ILE A 65 4.76 13.75 9.72
CA ILE A 65 4.66 14.52 8.47
C ILE A 65 4.36 16.00 8.74
N ASN A 66 3.47 16.33 9.68
CA ASN A 66 3.17 17.72 10.00
C ASN A 66 4.36 18.44 10.64
N SER A 67 5.26 17.73 11.32
CA SER A 67 6.48 18.34 11.86
C SER A 67 7.41 18.85 10.74
N ILE A 68 7.31 18.27 9.54
CA ILE A 68 8.05 18.71 8.34
C ILE A 68 7.34 19.92 7.71
N PHE A 69 6.02 19.84 7.51
CA PHE A 69 5.26 20.92 6.87
C PHE A 69 5.08 22.16 7.74
N GLN A 70 5.01 21.99 9.06
CA GLN A 70 4.62 23.03 10.03
C GLN A 70 3.31 23.73 9.62
N ALA A 71 2.37 22.96 9.07
CA ALA A 71 1.12 23.50 8.54
C ALA A 71 0.12 23.81 9.65
N THR A 72 -0.77 24.77 9.39
CA THR A 72 -1.91 25.04 10.27
C THR A 72 -2.85 23.83 10.32
N ASP A 73 -3.63 23.70 11.39
CA ASP A 73 -4.58 22.59 11.56
C ASP A 73 -5.56 22.46 10.39
N ALA A 74 -6.02 23.59 9.84
CA ALA A 74 -6.93 23.59 8.69
C ALA A 74 -6.26 23.02 7.43
N THR A 75 -5.04 23.48 7.11
CA THR A 75 -4.27 23.00 5.96
C THR A 75 -3.90 21.54 6.12
N PHE A 76 -3.43 21.16 7.31
CA PHE A 76 -3.04 19.79 7.60
C PHE A 76 -4.24 18.83 7.61
N SER A 77 -5.43 19.28 8.06
CA SER A 77 -6.65 18.47 7.97
C SER A 77 -7.06 18.17 6.53
N ARG A 78 -6.93 19.14 5.63
CA ARG A 78 -7.14 18.91 4.18
C ARG A 78 -6.10 17.94 3.63
N PHE A 79 -4.85 18.08 4.03
CA PHE A 79 -3.78 17.17 3.65
C PHE A 79 -4.07 15.72 4.10
N ARG A 80 -4.46 15.52 5.36
CA ARG A 80 -4.91 14.21 5.88
C ARG A 80 -5.99 13.59 4.99
N ALA A 81 -7.04 14.34 4.70
CA ALA A 81 -8.14 13.87 3.85
C ALA A 81 -7.65 13.51 2.43
N SER A 82 -6.71 14.28 1.89
CA SER A 82 -6.11 14.01 0.58
C SER A 82 -5.29 12.73 0.58
N ILE A 83 -4.39 12.50 1.55
CA ILE A 83 -3.57 11.29 1.55
C ILE A 83 -4.40 10.03 1.81
N PHE A 84 -5.45 10.09 2.65
CA PHE A 84 -6.40 8.97 2.78
C PHE A 84 -7.14 8.67 1.47
N ARG A 85 -7.52 9.72 0.73
CA ARG A 85 -8.12 9.55 -0.60
C ARG A 85 -7.13 8.92 -1.57
N VAL A 86 -5.87 9.34 -1.54
CA VAL A 86 -4.82 8.74 -2.37
C VAL A 86 -4.66 7.25 -2.06
N ALA A 87 -4.58 6.87 -0.78
CA ALA A 87 -4.53 5.46 -0.38
C ALA A 87 -5.71 4.67 -0.97
N LYS A 88 -6.94 5.19 -0.85
CA LYS A 88 -8.15 4.58 -1.42
C LYS A 88 -8.11 4.47 -2.95
N GLU A 89 -7.73 5.53 -3.65
CA GLU A 89 -7.75 5.59 -5.12
C GLU A 89 -6.63 4.75 -5.78
N THR A 90 -5.54 4.53 -5.05
CA THR A 90 -4.36 3.81 -5.53
C THR A 90 -4.27 2.39 -4.99
N GLY A 91 -5.11 2.03 -4.01
CA GLY A 91 -5.12 0.71 -3.38
C GLY A 91 -3.94 0.45 -2.45
N GLN A 92 -3.20 1.49 -2.07
CA GLN A 92 -2.01 1.40 -1.22
C GLN A 92 -2.38 1.44 0.26
N THR A 93 -1.56 0.81 1.11
CA THR A 93 -1.70 0.92 2.56
C THR A 93 -1.41 2.36 3.01
N PHE A 94 -1.98 2.75 4.16
CA PHE A 94 -1.73 4.07 4.70
C PHE A 94 -0.24 4.32 4.97
N ASP A 95 0.49 3.31 5.46
CA ASP A 95 1.93 3.44 5.72
C ASP A 95 2.72 3.76 4.46
N THR A 96 2.46 3.04 3.36
CA THR A 96 3.10 3.32 2.06
C THR A 96 2.82 4.74 1.57
N VAL A 97 1.56 5.19 1.72
CA VAL A 97 1.18 6.56 1.36
C VAL A 97 1.86 7.58 2.25
N ALA A 98 1.92 7.34 3.57
CA ALA A 98 2.53 8.22 4.54
C ALA A 98 4.06 8.33 4.33
N GLU A 99 4.73 7.22 4.00
CA GLU A 99 6.17 7.21 3.69
C GLU A 99 6.47 8.00 2.41
N GLY A 100 5.71 7.78 1.34
CA GLY A 100 5.85 8.57 0.11
C GLY A 100 5.52 10.05 0.33
N ALA A 101 4.51 10.36 1.13
CA ALA A 101 4.17 11.72 1.55
C ALA A 101 5.31 12.39 2.33
N ALA A 102 5.92 11.69 3.28
CA ALA A 102 7.04 12.18 4.07
C ALA A 102 8.25 12.46 3.17
N GLU A 103 8.54 11.59 2.21
CA GLU A 103 9.63 11.77 1.26
C GLU A 103 9.43 13.01 0.39
N LEU A 104 8.22 13.22 -0.13
CA LEU A 104 7.86 14.42 -0.88
C LEU A 104 7.86 15.68 -0.01
N ALA A 105 7.43 15.58 1.25
CA ALA A 105 7.48 16.70 2.20
C ALA A 105 8.92 17.16 2.46
N ARG A 106 9.88 16.22 2.59
CA ARG A 106 11.31 16.52 2.75
C ARG A 106 11.91 17.26 1.56
N GLN A 107 11.30 17.17 0.38
CA GLN A 107 11.71 17.92 -0.81
C GLN A 107 11.28 19.41 -0.75
N GLY A 108 10.68 19.85 0.36
CA GLY A 108 10.24 21.24 0.55
C GLY A 108 8.92 21.58 -0.16
N LEU A 109 8.18 20.55 -0.58
CA LEU A 109 6.88 20.73 -1.25
C LEU A 109 5.82 21.19 -0.26
N SER A 110 4.85 21.96 -0.75
CA SER A 110 3.66 22.27 0.04
C SER A 110 2.83 21.01 0.28
N ALA A 111 1.95 21.02 1.29
CA ALA A 111 1.05 19.90 1.55
C ALA A 111 0.16 19.57 0.33
N GLU A 112 -0.31 20.59 -0.39
CA GLU A 112 -1.12 20.39 -1.60
C GLU A 112 -0.31 19.76 -2.74
N GLU A 113 0.91 20.26 -2.99
CA GLU A 113 1.76 19.73 -4.04
C GLU A 113 2.25 18.32 -3.72
N THR A 114 2.57 18.05 -2.45
CA THR A 114 2.89 16.71 -1.95
C THR A 114 1.74 15.75 -2.27
N ALA A 115 0.50 16.10 -1.95
CA ALA A 115 -0.65 15.24 -2.24
C ALA A 115 -0.84 14.98 -3.75
N LYS A 116 -0.62 16.00 -4.59
CA LYS A 116 -0.70 15.87 -6.06
C LYS A 116 0.38 14.93 -6.61
N ARG A 117 1.63 15.15 -6.23
CA ARG A 117 2.77 14.31 -6.69
C ARG A 117 2.67 12.88 -6.15
N LEU A 118 2.26 12.73 -4.90
CA LEU A 118 2.05 11.42 -4.29
C LEU A 118 0.99 10.61 -5.04
N LYS A 119 -0.14 11.24 -5.39
CA LYS A 119 -1.17 10.59 -6.19
C LYS A 119 -0.62 10.11 -7.52
N ALA A 120 0.10 10.96 -8.24
CA ALA A 120 0.68 10.60 -9.53
C ALA A 120 1.70 9.46 -9.41
N ALA A 121 2.60 9.51 -8.42
CA ALA A 121 3.57 8.45 -8.14
C ALA A 121 2.89 7.13 -7.83
N LEU A 122 1.85 7.12 -7.00
CA LEU A 122 1.15 5.89 -6.63
C LEU A 122 0.22 5.37 -7.73
N VAL A 123 -0.20 6.22 -8.67
CA VAL A 123 -0.78 5.78 -9.95
C VAL A 123 0.29 5.10 -10.80
N MET A 124 1.50 5.67 -10.86
CA MET A 124 2.64 5.09 -11.58
C MET A 124 3.02 3.72 -11.02
N THR A 125 3.04 3.54 -9.70
CA THR A 125 3.21 2.24 -9.01
C THR A 125 2.26 1.18 -9.57
N ARG A 126 0.98 1.52 -9.72
CA ARG A 126 -0.04 0.57 -10.20
C ARG A 126 0.17 0.17 -11.66
N ILE A 127 0.67 1.08 -12.49
CA ILE A 127 0.81 0.85 -13.93
C ILE A 127 2.13 0.14 -14.25
N SER A 128 3.22 0.60 -13.64
CA SER A 128 4.57 0.06 -13.86
C SER A 128 4.88 -1.20 -13.07
N GLY A 129 4.15 -1.48 -11.99
CA GLY A 129 4.51 -2.52 -11.02
C GLY A 129 5.70 -2.15 -10.12
N MET A 130 6.26 -0.94 -10.24
CA MET A 130 7.26 -0.42 -9.32
C MET A 130 6.71 -0.36 -7.90
N ASP A 131 7.59 -0.48 -6.90
CA ASP A 131 7.24 -0.10 -5.54
C ASP A 131 6.99 1.41 -5.42
N ALA A 132 6.27 1.80 -4.36
CA ALA A 132 5.86 3.18 -4.14
C ALA A 132 7.05 4.13 -3.98
N GLU A 133 8.09 3.69 -3.28
CA GLU A 133 9.29 4.50 -3.04
C GLU A 133 10.01 4.81 -4.35
N LYS A 134 10.24 3.79 -5.20
CA LYS A 134 10.81 3.96 -6.54
C LYS A 134 9.94 4.85 -7.40
N SER A 135 8.62 4.69 -7.35
CA SER A 135 7.70 5.51 -8.14
C SER A 135 7.78 6.99 -7.74
N VAL A 136 7.83 7.29 -6.44
CA VAL A 136 8.04 8.66 -5.93
C VAL A 136 9.38 9.21 -6.39
N LYS A 137 10.47 8.44 -6.23
CA LYS A 137 11.82 8.86 -6.63
C LYS A 137 11.93 9.10 -8.14
N ALA A 138 11.40 8.20 -8.95
CA ALA A 138 11.48 8.30 -10.41
C ALA A 138 10.64 9.47 -10.93
N LEU A 139 9.44 9.70 -10.37
CA LEU A 139 8.63 10.87 -10.70
C LEU A 139 9.34 12.17 -10.28
N THR A 140 9.91 12.22 -9.08
CA THR A 140 10.72 13.36 -8.63
C THR A 140 11.90 13.60 -9.58
N ALA A 141 12.62 12.56 -9.99
CA ALA A 141 13.74 12.67 -10.91
C ALA A 141 13.29 13.18 -12.30
N ALA A 142 12.17 12.68 -12.82
CA ALA A 142 11.60 13.14 -14.08
C ALA A 142 11.17 14.62 -14.03
N ILE A 143 10.56 15.07 -12.92
CA ILE A 143 10.20 16.49 -12.73
C ILE A 143 11.46 17.36 -12.64
N ASN A 144 12.45 16.93 -11.87
CA ASN A 144 13.67 17.70 -11.63
C ASN A 144 14.63 17.69 -12.82
N GLY A 145 14.56 16.67 -13.68
CA GLY A 145 15.36 16.59 -14.90
C GLY A 145 14.74 17.29 -16.10
N PHE A 146 13.53 17.84 -15.96
CA PHE A 146 12.81 18.59 -17.01
C PHE A 146 12.10 19.81 -16.42
N THR A 147 12.83 20.61 -15.65
CA THR A 147 12.26 21.75 -14.92
C THR A 147 11.77 22.85 -15.85
N SER A 148 12.42 23.08 -16.99
CA SER A 148 12.04 24.11 -17.96
C SER A 148 10.71 23.81 -18.65
N ALA A 149 10.37 22.52 -18.78
CA ALA A 149 9.15 22.07 -19.44
C ALA A 149 7.88 22.34 -18.62
N SER A 150 8.03 22.73 -17.33
CA SER A 150 6.91 23.01 -16.41
C SER A 150 5.84 21.90 -16.38
N LEU A 151 6.28 20.66 -16.57
CA LEU A 151 5.40 19.50 -16.61
C LEU A 151 4.88 19.19 -15.21
N THR A 152 3.56 18.99 -15.12
CA THR A 152 2.95 18.47 -13.91
C THR A 152 3.24 16.97 -13.77
N ALA A 153 3.24 16.49 -12.53
CA ALA A 153 3.38 15.07 -12.21
C ALA A 153 2.42 14.16 -13.01
N ASN A 154 1.15 14.58 -13.15
CA ASN A 154 0.17 13.83 -13.93
C ASN A 154 0.48 13.82 -15.43
N GLN A 155 1.02 14.91 -15.99
CA GLN A 155 1.42 14.94 -17.41
C GLN A 155 2.56 13.96 -17.69
N ILE A 156 3.56 13.91 -16.81
CA ILE A 156 4.68 12.95 -16.93
C ILE A 156 4.16 11.52 -16.92
N VAL A 157 3.36 11.15 -15.91
CA VAL A 157 2.78 9.80 -15.81
C VAL A 157 1.93 9.49 -17.02
N ASN A 158 1.02 10.37 -17.44
CA ASN A 158 0.16 10.14 -18.60
C ASN A 158 0.95 9.95 -19.90
N LYS A 159 2.04 10.71 -20.10
CA LYS A 159 2.91 10.58 -21.27
C LYS A 159 3.63 9.23 -21.28
N MET A 160 4.21 8.81 -20.15
CA MET A 160 4.88 7.50 -20.03
C MET A 160 3.90 6.34 -20.27
N VAL A 161 2.71 6.42 -19.67
CA VAL A 161 1.66 5.39 -19.83
C VAL A 161 1.15 5.31 -21.27
N ALA A 162 1.04 6.46 -21.95
CA ALA A 162 0.61 6.49 -23.34
C ALA A 162 1.60 5.76 -24.25
N VAL A 163 2.92 5.94 -24.05
CA VAL A 163 3.93 5.25 -24.87
C VAL A 163 4.11 3.78 -24.46
N ASP A 164 4.04 3.45 -23.18
CA ASP A 164 3.99 2.06 -22.68
C ASP A 164 2.88 1.28 -23.41
N THR A 165 1.66 1.81 -23.35
CA THR A 165 0.48 1.17 -23.95
C THR A 165 0.60 1.08 -25.48
N ALA A 166 1.09 2.13 -26.15
CA ALA A 166 1.13 2.20 -27.61
C ALA A 166 2.25 1.35 -28.22
N PHE A 167 3.38 1.20 -27.52
CA PHE A 167 4.59 0.58 -28.06
C PHE A 167 4.99 -0.72 -27.34
N ALA A 168 4.21 -1.13 -26.33
CA ALA A 168 4.46 -2.31 -25.50
C ALA A 168 5.86 -2.28 -24.84
N VAL A 169 6.24 -1.11 -24.32
CA VAL A 169 7.47 -0.86 -23.54
C VAL A 169 7.11 -0.75 -22.05
N SER A 170 8.09 -0.81 -21.15
CA SER A 170 7.86 -0.82 -19.70
C SER A 170 7.95 0.58 -19.10
N THR A 171 6.90 1.06 -18.42
CA THR A 171 6.97 2.32 -17.66
C THR A 171 8.10 2.33 -16.61
N ASP A 172 8.45 1.18 -16.01
CA ASP A 172 9.61 1.08 -15.09
C ASP A 172 10.93 1.36 -15.83
N ASP A 173 11.09 0.80 -17.03
CA ASP A 173 12.26 1.04 -17.87
C ASP A 173 12.32 2.49 -18.37
N LEU A 174 11.21 3.05 -18.82
CA LEU A 174 11.12 4.47 -19.17
C LEU A 174 11.56 5.34 -17.98
N ALA A 175 11.01 5.10 -16.79
CA ALA A 175 11.33 5.84 -15.58
C ALA A 175 12.80 5.71 -15.17
N ALA A 176 13.37 4.50 -15.28
CA ALA A 176 14.77 4.23 -15.00
C ALA A 176 15.71 4.93 -15.99
N ALA A 177 15.34 5.02 -17.26
CA ALA A 177 16.09 5.75 -18.27
C ALA A 177 16.04 7.27 -18.02
N PHE A 178 14.85 7.82 -17.73
CA PHE A 178 14.67 9.23 -17.38
C PHE A 178 15.48 9.64 -16.15
N THR A 179 15.50 8.81 -15.11
CA THR A 179 16.28 9.08 -13.89
C THR A 179 17.79 9.21 -14.17
N ARG A 180 18.29 8.64 -15.27
CA ARG A 180 19.72 8.64 -15.63
C ARG A 180 20.09 9.68 -16.67
N ALA A 181 19.23 9.89 -17.66
CA ALA A 181 19.52 10.74 -18.82
C ALA A 181 18.75 12.06 -18.81
N GLY A 182 17.72 12.23 -17.96
CA GLY A 182 16.79 13.36 -18.04
C GLY A 182 17.47 14.73 -17.96
N SER A 183 18.26 14.97 -16.91
CA SER A 183 18.97 16.24 -16.75
C SER A 183 19.97 16.51 -17.87
N THR A 184 20.70 15.48 -18.32
CA THR A 184 21.65 15.61 -19.44
C THR A 184 20.93 15.92 -20.76
N ALA A 185 19.76 15.32 -20.99
CA ALA A 185 18.94 15.61 -22.15
C ALA A 185 18.42 17.05 -22.13
N GLU A 186 17.91 17.52 -20.98
CA GLU A 186 17.48 18.91 -20.81
C GLU A 186 18.64 19.90 -21.04
N ASP A 187 19.83 19.64 -20.48
CA ASP A 187 21.03 20.45 -20.70
C ASP A 187 21.45 20.49 -22.18
N ALA A 188 21.21 19.40 -22.92
CA ALA A 188 21.46 19.30 -24.36
C ALA A 188 20.35 19.92 -25.23
N GLY A 189 19.31 20.49 -24.62
CA GLY A 189 18.17 21.09 -25.32
C GLY A 189 17.17 20.08 -25.89
N VAL A 190 17.27 18.81 -25.49
CA VAL A 190 16.31 17.76 -25.87
C VAL A 190 15.10 17.86 -24.95
N SER A 191 13.92 17.95 -25.53
CA SER A 191 12.66 18.03 -24.78
C SER A 191 12.29 16.70 -24.13
N PHE A 192 11.41 16.75 -23.13
CA PHE A 192 10.87 15.55 -22.47
C PHE A 192 10.28 14.55 -23.48
N ASP A 193 9.51 15.04 -24.46
CA ASP A 193 8.84 14.18 -25.45
C ASP A 193 9.83 13.55 -26.44
N GLU A 194 10.89 14.28 -26.81
CA GLU A 194 11.97 13.74 -27.65
C GLU A 194 12.75 12.65 -26.92
N LEU A 195 13.13 12.89 -25.66
CA LEU A 195 13.81 11.87 -24.86
C LEU A 195 12.90 10.65 -24.67
N LEU A 196 11.62 10.84 -24.35
CA LEU A 196 10.65 9.75 -24.21
C LEU A 196 10.54 8.93 -25.49
N GLY A 197 10.45 9.59 -26.64
CA GLY A 197 10.38 8.93 -27.95
C GLY A 197 11.66 8.14 -28.28
N LEU A 198 12.83 8.71 -27.98
CA LEU A 198 14.12 8.03 -28.19
C LEU A 198 14.26 6.79 -27.32
N ILE A 199 13.95 6.89 -26.02
CA ILE A 199 14.01 5.75 -25.09
C ILE A 199 13.04 4.67 -25.56
N THR A 200 11.79 5.04 -25.85
CA THR A 200 10.74 4.11 -26.32
C THR A 200 11.18 3.38 -27.58
N ALA A 201 11.72 4.09 -28.58
CA ALA A 201 12.17 3.49 -29.84
C ALA A 201 13.34 2.53 -29.63
N VAL A 202 14.31 2.88 -28.77
CA VAL A 202 15.45 2.01 -28.46
C VAL A 202 14.99 0.78 -27.68
N GLU A 203 14.14 0.94 -26.68
CA GLU A 203 13.60 -0.17 -25.90
C GLU A 203 12.82 -1.14 -26.80
N GLN A 204 11.89 -0.63 -27.60
CA GLN A 204 11.10 -1.44 -28.52
C GLN A 204 11.99 -2.22 -29.51
N ARG A 205 13.07 -1.61 -30.00
CA ARG A 205 13.91 -2.22 -31.03
C ARG A 205 14.97 -3.16 -30.49
N THR A 206 15.43 -2.94 -29.25
CA THR A 206 16.57 -3.67 -28.68
C THR A 206 16.20 -4.56 -27.50
N ALA A 207 14.99 -4.39 -26.94
CA ALA A 207 14.53 -5.02 -25.70
C ALA A 207 15.51 -4.83 -24.52
N ARG A 208 16.28 -3.72 -24.52
CA ARG A 208 17.22 -3.39 -23.44
C ARG A 208 16.50 -2.64 -22.34
N GLY A 209 16.79 -3.01 -21.09
CA GLY A 209 16.22 -2.33 -19.93
C GLY A 209 16.64 -0.85 -19.85
N GLY A 210 15.77 -0.06 -19.23
CA GLY A 210 15.87 1.39 -19.16
C GLY A 210 17.14 1.90 -18.50
N ALA A 211 17.69 1.16 -17.53
CA ALA A 211 18.96 1.52 -16.91
C ALA A 211 20.13 1.53 -17.92
N VAL A 212 20.12 0.60 -18.89
CA VAL A 212 21.15 0.51 -19.93
C VAL A 212 20.97 1.66 -20.92
N ILE A 213 19.74 1.89 -21.38
CA ILE A 213 19.41 2.97 -22.33
C ILE A 213 19.75 4.34 -21.73
N GLY A 214 19.32 4.60 -20.49
CA GLY A 214 19.59 5.87 -19.82
C GLY A 214 21.08 6.14 -19.59
N ASN A 215 21.87 5.11 -19.26
CA ASN A 215 23.33 5.29 -19.14
C ASN A 215 23.98 5.58 -20.50
N ALA A 216 23.48 4.98 -21.58
CA ALA A 216 23.97 5.23 -22.92
C ALA A 216 23.68 6.67 -23.39
N PHE A 217 22.51 7.22 -23.04
CA PHE A 217 22.14 8.60 -23.40
C PHE A 217 22.76 9.67 -22.51
N LYS A 218 23.17 9.30 -21.30
CA LYS A 218 23.87 10.19 -20.37
C LYS A 218 25.31 10.51 -20.83
N SER A 219 25.94 9.60 -21.58
CA SER A 219 27.38 9.64 -21.92
C SER A 219 27.61 10.31 -23.27
#